data_AF-A0A2N1N596-F1
#
_entry.id   AF-A0A2N1N596-F1
#
_cell.length_a   1.000
_cell.length_b   1.000
_cell.length_c   1.000
_cell.angle_alpha   90.00
_cell.angle_beta   90.00
_cell.angle_gamma   90.00
#
_symmetry.space_group_name_H-M   'P 1'
#
loop_
_entity.id
_entity.type
_entity.pdbx_description
1 polymer ?
#
loop_
_entity_poly.entity_id
_entity_poly.type
_entity_poly.pdbx_seq_one_letter_code
_entity_poly.pdbx_strand_id
1 'polypeptide(L)'
;TNEDWNHVWRCEKNEKNLNEILEDCVINYRKELENNDQEKYEFFIIIEYNFLSILFENSSILHNQSRIWELLRGVFNNRFYDLGKRKFEKEIIIDFWSYCYDQIRKQIWIKRCDEVDKIETEQGFKKKD
;
A
#
# COMPACT_ATOMS: atom_id res chain seq x y z
N THR A 1 -14.54 -17.78 10.01
CA THR A 1 -14.90 -16.62 9.18
C THR A 1 -14.87 -17.05 7.74
N ASN A 2 -15.83 -16.61 6.91
CA ASN A 2 -15.72 -16.81 5.47
C ASN A 2 -14.57 -15.93 4.97
N GLU A 3 -13.60 -16.54 4.29
CA GLU A 3 -12.53 -15.83 3.59
C GLU A 3 -13.14 -15.17 2.35
N ASP A 4 -13.12 -13.85 2.31
CA ASP A 4 -13.51 -13.04 1.16
C ASP A 4 -12.43 -11.99 0.86
N TRP A 5 -12.58 -11.28 -0.26
CA TRP A 5 -11.58 -10.29 -0.67
C TRP A 5 -11.34 -9.21 0.39
N ASN A 6 -12.35 -8.83 1.19
CA ASN A 6 -12.18 -7.84 2.26
C ASN A 6 -11.48 -8.42 3.50
N HIS A 7 -11.77 -9.69 3.82
CA HIS A 7 -11.20 -10.40 4.96
C HIS A 7 -9.69 -10.52 4.82
N VAL A 8 -9.18 -10.84 3.62
CA VAL A 8 -7.74 -10.97 3.36
C VAL A 8 -6.95 -9.77 3.88
N TRP A 9 -7.44 -8.54 3.68
CA TRP A 9 -6.72 -7.31 4.04
C TRP A 9 -6.93 -6.86 5.49
N ARG A 10 -8.04 -7.26 6.12
CA ARG A 10 -8.45 -6.82 7.47
C ARG A 10 -8.33 -7.91 8.54
N CYS A 11 -7.92 -9.11 8.17
CA CYS A 11 -7.89 -10.23 9.11
C CYS A 11 -6.92 -9.96 10.27
N GLU A 12 -7.39 -10.23 11.49
CA GLU A 12 -6.61 -10.09 12.72
C GLU A 12 -5.43 -11.06 12.82
N LYS A 13 -5.39 -12.10 11.97
CA LYS A 13 -4.26 -13.02 11.87
C LYS A 13 -3.09 -12.46 11.06
N ASN A 14 -3.30 -11.37 10.32
CA ASN A 14 -2.21 -10.74 9.58
C ASN A 14 -1.22 -10.14 10.59
N GLU A 15 0.08 -10.32 10.34
CA GLU A 15 1.15 -9.83 11.25
C GLU A 15 1.08 -8.31 11.46
N LYS A 16 0.64 -7.57 10.43
CA LYS A 16 0.41 -6.13 10.49
C LYS A 16 -0.91 -5.80 9.81
N ASN A 17 -1.57 -4.78 10.32
CA ASN A 17 -2.70 -4.15 9.66
C ASN A 17 -2.24 -3.12 8.61
N LEU A 18 -3.17 -2.64 7.79
CA LEU A 18 -2.88 -1.71 6.69
C LEU A 18 -2.25 -0.40 7.17
N ASN A 19 -2.66 0.12 8.33
CA ASN A 19 -2.14 1.39 8.84
C ASN A 19 -0.70 1.23 9.31
N GLU A 20 -0.38 0.16 10.04
CA GLU A 20 0.99 -0.16 10.46
C GLU A 20 1.93 -0.29 9.26
N ILE A 21 1.46 -0.95 8.18
CA ILE A 21 2.24 -1.07 6.94
C ILE A 21 2.47 0.30 6.30
N LEU A 22 1.46 1.17 6.24
CA LEU A 22 1.61 2.51 5.65
C LEU A 22 2.54 3.40 6.48
N GLU A 23 2.48 3.32 7.81
CA GLU A 23 3.41 4.01 8.70
C GLU A 23 4.86 3.57 8.47
N ASP A 24 5.09 2.25 8.38
CA ASP A 24 6.38 1.70 7.99
C ASP A 24 6.83 2.19 6.61
N CYS A 25 5.89 2.31 5.66
CA CYS A 25 6.20 2.79 4.31
C CYS A 25 6.73 4.23 4.36
N VAL A 26 6.05 5.11 5.10
CA VAL A 26 6.51 6.51 5.26
C VAL A 26 7.90 6.54 5.89
N ILE A 27 8.12 5.81 6.98
CA ILE A 27 9.41 5.80 7.69
C ILE A 27 10.54 5.30 6.79
N ASN A 28 10.32 4.20 6.08
CA ASN A 28 11.36 3.58 5.25
C ASN A 28 11.65 4.40 3.99
N TYR A 29 10.61 4.88 3.30
CA TYR A 29 10.77 5.70 2.10
C TYR A 29 11.44 7.04 2.43
N ARG A 30 11.04 7.68 3.55
CA ARG A 30 11.70 8.89 4.04
C ARG A 30 13.20 8.68 4.26
N LYS A 31 13.58 7.61 4.97
CA LYS A 31 15.00 7.27 5.21
C LYS A 31 15.75 6.99 3.93
N GLU A 32 15.12 6.32 2.96
CA GLU A 32 15.74 6.10 1.65
C GLU A 32 16.05 7.42 0.95
N LEU A 33 15.08 8.33 0.88
CA LEU A 33 15.28 9.64 0.26
C LEU A 33 16.34 10.47 1.00
N GLU A 34 16.31 10.51 2.34
CA GLU A 34 17.28 11.24 3.17
C GLU A 34 18.74 10.84 2.85
N ASN A 35 18.96 9.56 2.56
CA ASN A 35 20.30 9.05 2.27
C ASN A 35 20.75 9.20 0.81
N ASN A 36 19.82 9.40 -0.13
CA ASN A 36 20.12 9.30 -1.56
C ASN A 36 19.80 10.59 -2.35
N ASP A 37 18.79 11.36 -1.95
CA ASP A 37 18.30 12.51 -2.69
C ASP A 37 17.64 13.54 -1.75
N GLN A 38 18.43 14.54 -1.35
CA GLN A 38 18.01 15.58 -0.41
C GLN A 38 16.83 16.41 -0.93
N GLU A 39 16.76 16.74 -2.23
CA GLU A 39 15.66 17.53 -2.79
C GLU A 39 14.35 16.74 -2.73
N LYS A 40 14.40 15.44 -3.07
CA LYS A 40 13.22 14.57 -2.95
C LYS A 40 12.80 14.39 -1.50
N TYR A 41 13.75 14.22 -0.59
CA TYR A 41 13.48 14.13 0.84
C TYR A 41 12.74 15.36 1.36
N GLU A 42 13.26 16.56 1.06
CA GLU A 42 12.65 17.83 1.48
C GLU A 42 11.23 18.02 0.93
N PHE A 43 10.98 17.58 -0.31
CA PHE A 43 9.62 17.58 -0.84
C PHE A 43 8.73 16.55 -0.15
N PHE A 44 9.22 15.33 0.07
CA PHE A 44 8.44 14.24 0.64
C PHE A 44 7.94 14.56 2.05
N ILE A 45 8.79 15.13 2.91
CA ILE A 45 8.41 15.53 4.28
C ILE A 45 7.30 16.58 4.30
N ILE A 46 7.14 17.38 3.23
CA ILE A 46 6.07 18.38 3.11
C ILE A 46 4.72 17.70 2.78
N ILE A 47 4.74 16.61 2.02
CA ILE A 47 3.52 16.00 1.46
C ILE A 47 3.06 14.73 2.16
N GLU A 48 3.92 14.04 2.93
CA GLU A 48 3.63 12.72 3.50
C GLU A 48 2.34 12.67 4.33
N TYR A 49 2.09 13.69 5.16
CA TYR A 49 0.89 13.77 5.99
C TYR A 49 -0.37 13.92 5.12
N ASN A 50 -0.33 14.81 4.13
CA ASN A 50 -1.44 15.03 3.22
C ASN A 50 -1.71 13.81 2.34
N PHE A 51 -0.65 13.11 1.93
CA PHE A 51 -0.75 11.86 1.19
C PHE A 51 -1.50 10.79 2.00
N LEU A 52 -1.09 10.57 3.26
CA LEU A 52 -1.79 9.63 4.16
C LEU A 52 -3.22 10.09 4.45
N SER A 53 -3.44 11.39 4.66
CA SER A 53 -4.78 11.94 4.86
C SER A 53 -5.72 11.60 3.71
N ILE A 54 -5.27 11.78 2.45
CA ILE A 54 -6.04 11.40 1.26
C ILE A 54 -6.41 9.91 1.28
N LEU A 55 -5.47 9.04 1.66
CA LEU A 55 -5.72 7.59 1.76
C LEU A 55 -6.76 7.25 2.83
N PHE A 56 -6.73 7.92 3.98
CA PHE A 56 -7.65 7.63 5.09
C PHE A 56 -9.05 8.22 4.91
N GLU A 57 -9.21 9.23 4.06
CA GLU A 57 -10.52 9.77 3.72
C GLU A 57 -11.43 8.75 3.02
N ASN A 58 -12.74 9.01 3.07
CA ASN A 58 -13.76 8.21 2.38
C ASN A 58 -13.54 8.20 0.86
N SER A 59 -13.64 7.02 0.26
CA SER A 59 -13.62 6.84 -1.18
C SER A 59 -14.88 7.39 -1.83
N SER A 60 -14.70 8.08 -2.96
CA SER A 60 -15.81 8.56 -3.80
C SER A 60 -16.33 7.50 -4.77
N ILE A 61 -15.59 6.39 -4.95
CA ILE A 61 -15.94 5.30 -5.88
C ILE A 61 -16.23 3.97 -5.16
N LEU A 62 -15.83 3.82 -3.90
CA LEU A 62 -16.05 2.64 -3.07
C LEU A 62 -16.86 3.03 -1.84
N HIS A 63 -18.17 2.81 -1.89
CA HIS A 63 -19.07 3.16 -0.79
C HIS A 63 -18.65 2.49 0.53
N ASN A 64 -18.66 3.27 1.60
CA ASN A 64 -18.30 2.85 2.97
C ASN A 64 -16.87 2.30 3.12
N GLN A 65 -15.95 2.68 2.23
CA GLN A 65 -14.53 2.34 2.34
C GLN A 65 -13.68 3.62 2.26
N SER A 66 -12.51 3.61 2.88
CA SER A 66 -11.50 4.66 2.69
C SER A 66 -10.76 4.50 1.36
N ARG A 67 -9.99 5.52 0.95
CA ARG A 67 -9.19 5.47 -0.29
C ARG A 67 -8.00 4.50 -0.25
N ILE A 68 -7.61 3.98 0.92
CA ILE A 68 -6.71 2.82 1.01
C ILE A 68 -7.26 1.65 0.17
N TRP A 69 -8.58 1.49 0.09
CA TRP A 69 -9.19 0.45 -0.74
C TRP A 69 -9.10 0.71 -2.24
N GLU A 70 -8.87 1.95 -2.66
CA GLU A 70 -8.52 2.30 -4.04
C GLU A 70 -7.08 1.85 -4.33
N LEU A 71 -6.14 2.15 -3.41
CA LEU A 71 -4.75 1.68 -3.48
C LEU A 71 -4.67 0.15 -3.58
N LEU A 72 -5.38 -0.59 -2.73
CA LEU A 72 -5.44 -2.06 -2.76
C LEU A 72 -5.94 -2.63 -4.09
N ARG A 73 -6.75 -1.87 -4.83
CA ARG A 73 -7.27 -2.24 -6.15
C ARG A 73 -6.41 -1.73 -7.31
N GLY A 74 -5.30 -1.05 -7.02
CA GLY A 74 -4.45 -0.43 -8.03
C GLY A 74 -5.07 0.81 -8.69
N VAL A 75 -6.06 1.43 -8.05
CA VAL A 75 -6.73 2.64 -8.57
C VAL A 75 -6.00 3.88 -8.05
N PHE A 76 -5.33 4.59 -8.94
CA PHE A 76 -4.64 5.83 -8.60
C PHE A 76 -5.64 7.00 -8.48
N ASN A 77 -5.56 7.75 -7.38
CA ASN A 77 -6.45 8.90 -7.15
C ASN A 77 -5.83 10.20 -7.67
N ASN A 78 -6.51 10.89 -8.60
CA ASN A 78 -5.97 12.11 -9.20
C ASN A 78 -5.73 13.26 -8.20
N ARG A 79 -6.33 13.23 -7.00
CA ARG A 79 -6.04 14.23 -5.94
C ARG A 79 -4.59 14.20 -5.47
N PHE A 80 -3.90 13.08 -5.66
CA PHE A 80 -2.47 13.02 -5.40
C PHE A 80 -1.69 14.00 -6.29
N TYR A 81 -2.17 14.31 -7.50
CA TYR A 81 -1.52 15.31 -8.36
C TYR A 81 -1.62 16.74 -7.82
N ASP A 82 -2.52 17.02 -6.89
CA ASP A 82 -2.63 18.35 -6.28
C ASP A 82 -1.52 18.57 -5.22
N LEU A 83 -0.84 17.51 -4.78
CA LEU A 83 0.28 17.58 -3.84
C LEU A 83 1.57 18.11 -4.49
N GLY A 84 1.68 18.07 -5.83
CA GLY A 84 2.89 18.43 -6.56
C GLY A 84 2.60 19.10 -7.90
N LYS A 85 3.29 20.19 -8.20
CA LYS A 85 3.12 20.96 -9.45
C LYS A 85 4.15 20.56 -10.50
N ARG A 86 5.40 20.39 -10.07
CA ARG A 86 6.53 20.09 -10.95
C ARG A 86 6.51 18.62 -11.35
N LYS A 87 7.13 18.31 -12.50
CA LYS A 87 7.18 16.94 -13.01
C LYS A 87 7.80 15.97 -11.99
N PHE A 88 8.96 16.33 -11.44
CA PHE A 88 9.66 15.46 -10.48
C PHE A 88 8.87 15.27 -9.17
N GLU A 89 8.12 16.27 -8.71
CA GLU A 89 7.25 16.15 -7.53
C GLU A 89 6.18 15.09 -7.74
N LYS A 90 5.58 15.08 -8.93
CA LYS A 90 4.60 14.06 -9.33
C LYS A 90 5.24 12.68 -9.47
N GLU A 91 6.48 12.60 -9.92
CA GLU A 91 7.25 11.34 -9.95
C GLU A 91 7.41 10.78 -8.52
N ILE A 92 7.83 11.59 -7.54
CA ILE A 92 7.93 11.15 -6.13
C ILE A 92 6.58 10.65 -5.58
N ILE A 93 5.49 11.35 -5.90
CA ILE A 93 4.14 10.97 -5.46
C ILE A 93 3.72 9.60 -6.04
N ILE A 94 3.98 9.38 -7.32
CA ILE A 94 3.68 8.11 -8.01
C ILE A 94 4.57 6.99 -7.46
N ASP A 95 5.86 7.28 -7.26
CA ASP A 95 6.83 6.32 -6.74
C ASP A 95 6.43 5.88 -5.33
N PHE A 96 6.07 6.82 -4.45
CA PHE A 96 5.62 6.50 -3.09
C PHE A 96 4.30 5.73 -3.07
N TRP A 97 3.34 6.08 -3.96
CA TRP A 97 2.10 5.32 -4.10
C TRP A 97 2.36 3.87 -4.51
N SER A 98 3.25 3.67 -5.48
CA SER A 98 3.63 2.34 -5.99
C SER A 98 4.36 1.55 -4.91
N TYR A 99 5.26 2.21 -4.18
CA TYR A 99 5.96 1.63 -3.04
C TYR A 99 4.99 1.14 -1.96
N CYS A 100 4.01 1.96 -1.55
CA CYS A 100 2.98 1.57 -0.59
C CYS A 100 2.18 0.34 -1.06
N TYR A 101 1.75 0.36 -2.33
CA TYR A 101 1.02 -0.76 -2.93
C TYR A 101 1.82 -2.07 -2.84
N ASP A 102 3.09 -2.03 -3.24
CA ASP A 102 3.97 -3.19 -3.24
C ASP A 102 4.25 -3.72 -1.82
N GLN A 103 4.47 -2.83 -0.85
CA GLN A 103 4.69 -3.24 0.54
C GLN A 103 3.46 -3.92 1.14
N ILE A 104 2.26 -3.39 0.90
CA ILE A 104 1.02 -4.03 1.38
C ILE A 104 0.87 -5.41 0.75
N ARG A 105 1.11 -5.52 -0.56
CA ARG A 105 1.00 -6.80 -1.27
C ARG A 105 2.04 -7.81 -0.77
N LYS A 106 3.28 -7.37 -0.52
CA LYS A 106 4.34 -8.21 0.04
C LYS A 106 4.03 -8.71 1.45
N GLN A 107 3.51 -7.83 2.31
CA GLN A 107 3.32 -8.16 3.72
C GLN A 107 2.03 -8.92 4.01
N ILE A 108 1.00 -8.78 3.19
CA ILE A 108 -0.29 -9.47 3.38
C ILE A 108 -0.54 -10.50 2.27
N TRP A 109 -0.67 -10.05 1.03
CA TRP A 109 -1.13 -10.91 -0.08
C TRP A 109 -0.18 -12.08 -0.33
N ILE A 110 1.12 -11.81 -0.47
CA ILE A 110 2.10 -12.87 -0.75
C ILE A 110 2.17 -13.88 0.40
N LYS A 111 2.18 -13.42 1.67
CA LYS A 111 2.16 -14.33 2.83
C LYS A 111 0.93 -15.24 2.82
N ARG A 112 -0.24 -14.69 2.47
CA ARG A 112 -1.47 -15.47 2.32
C ARG A 112 -1.40 -16.50 1.19
N CYS A 113 -0.84 -16.12 0.04
CA CYS A 113 -0.60 -17.08 -1.04
C CYS A 113 0.33 -18.20 -0.59
N ASP A 114 1.40 -17.90 0.14
CA ASP A 114 2.33 -18.90 0.66
C ASP A 114 1.67 -19.85 1.68
N GLU A 115 0.75 -19.34 2.51
CA GLU A 115 -0.05 -20.16 3.42
C GLU A 115 -0.99 -21.11 2.68
N VAL A 116 -1.68 -20.63 1.65
CA VAL A 116 -2.57 -21.45 0.81
C VAL A 116 -1.76 -22.51 0.08
N ASP A 117 -0.64 -22.15 -0.55
CA ASP A 117 0.24 -23.09 -1.25
C ASP A 117 0.72 -24.22 -0.32
N LYS A 118 1.02 -23.93 0.95
CA LYS A 118 1.38 -24.94 1.96
C LYS A 118 0.22 -25.87 2.27
N ILE A 119 -0.97 -25.33 2.52
CA ILE A 119 -2.18 -26.13 2.81
C ILE A 119 -2.52 -27.06 1.63
N GLU A 120 -2.46 -26.54 0.40
CA GLU A 120 -2.71 -27.31 -0.82
C GLU A 120 -1.70 -28.45 -0.96
N THR A 121 -0.41 -28.16 -0.73
CA THR A 121 0.66 -29.16 -0.77
C THR A 121 0.46 -30.26 0.28
N GLU A 122 0.09 -29.89 1.51
CA GLU A 122 -0.23 -30.85 2.59
C GLU A 122 -1.45 -31.73 2.26
N GLN A 123 -2.40 -31.21 1.49
CA GLN A 123 -3.56 -31.95 0.98
C GLN A 123 -3.25 -32.79 -0.27
N GLY A 124 -2.00 -32.76 -0.76
CA GLY A 124 -1.56 -33.53 -1.93
C GLY A 124 -1.89 -32.89 -3.28
N PHE A 125 -2.39 -31.64 -3.28
CA PHE A 125 -2.51 -30.86 -4.52
C PHE A 125 -1.12 -30.40 -4.95
N LYS A 126 -0.81 -30.58 -6.24
CA LYS A 126 0.42 -30.08 -6.87
C LYS A 126 0.04 -29.01 -7.88
N LYS A 127 0.88 -27.98 -8.01
CA LYS A 127 0.77 -27.02 -9.13
C LYS A 127 0.78 -27.83 -10.43
N LYS A 128 -0.24 -27.62 -11.26
CA LYS A 128 -0.23 -28.15 -12.63
C LYS A 128 0.79 -27.33 -13.41
N ASP A 129 1.74 -28.02 -14.03
CA ASP A 129 2.72 -27.44 -14.96
C ASP A 129 2.03 -26.72 -16.13
#